data_AF-A0A7C1ZGH3-F1
#
_entry.id   AF-A0A7C1ZGH3-F1
#
_cell.length_a   1.000
_cell.length_b   1.000
_cell.length_c   1.000
_cell.angle_alpha   90.00
_cell.angle_beta   90.00
_cell.angle_gamma   90.00
#
_symmetry.space_group_name_H-M   'P 1'
#
loop_
_entity.id
_entity.type
_entity.pdbx_description
1 polymer ?
#
loop_
_entity_poly.entity_id
_entity_poly.type
_entity_poly.pdbx_seq_one_letter_code
_entity_poly.pdbx_strand_id
1 'polypeptide(L)' 'MLEASCAWEDWTYNLTRSVKTLRIEVNDGRRRWQPRSPAMAAGLTDHIWTVKELLTTVVAPDVTNTK' A
#
# COMPACT_ATOMS: atom_id res chain seq x y z
N MET A 1 -10.03 -13.29 17.78
CA MET A 1 -9.01 -12.30 18.22
C MET A 1 -7.75 -12.36 17.35
N LEU A 2 -7.27 -13.54 16.94
CA LEU A 2 -6.10 -13.68 16.06
C LEU A 2 -6.32 -13.09 14.66
N GLU A 3 -7.49 -13.30 14.06
CA GLU A 3 -7.77 -12.87 12.67
C GLU A 3 -7.57 -11.37 12.44
N ALA A 4 -8.09 -10.53 13.35
CA ALA A 4 -7.91 -9.08 13.26
C ALA A 4 -6.44 -8.66 13.36
N SER A 5 -5.64 -9.36 14.18
CA SER A 5 -4.20 -9.12 14.29
C SER A 5 -3.45 -9.55 13.04
N CYS A 6 -3.79 -10.71 12.46
CA CYS A 6 -3.19 -11.20 11.22
C CYS A 6 -3.51 -10.27 10.06
N ALA A 7 -4.77 -9.86 9.92
CA ALA A 7 -5.16 -8.86 8.94
C ALA A 7 -4.34 -7.57 9.13
N TRP A 8 -4.29 -7.01 10.34
CA TRP A 8 -3.52 -5.81 10.61
C TRP A 8 -2.05 -5.92 10.17
N GLU A 9 -1.40 -7.06 10.44
CA GLU A 9 -0.02 -7.32 10.03
C GLU A 9 0.12 -7.39 8.51
N ASP A 10 -0.77 -8.12 7.82
CA ASP A 10 -0.77 -8.25 6.37
C ASP A 10 -0.98 -6.91 5.67
N TRP A 11 -1.96 -6.12 6.13
CA TRP A 11 -2.23 -4.79 5.59
C TRP A 11 -1.04 -3.86 5.80
N THR A 12 -0.45 -3.86 7.00
CA THR A 12 0.73 -3.05 7.32
C THR A 12 1.93 -3.44 6.45
N TYR A 13 2.23 -4.74 6.33
CA TYR A 13 3.34 -5.23 5.53
C TYR A 13 3.18 -4.86 4.05
N ASN A 14 2.01 -5.11 3.47
CA ASN A 14 1.80 -4.97 2.04
C ASN A 14 1.70 -3.50 1.58
N LEU A 15 1.09 -2.62 2.39
CA LEU A 15 0.80 -1.25 1.96
C LEU A 15 1.81 -0.23 2.45
N THR A 16 2.36 -0.39 3.66
CA THR A 16 3.19 0.64 4.31
C THR A 16 4.68 0.42 4.18
N ARG A 17 5.12 -0.83 3.94
CA ARG A 17 6.55 -1.16 3.91
C ARG A 17 7.08 -1.20 2.48
N SER A 18 8.09 -0.38 2.20
CA SER A 18 8.90 -0.54 1.00
C SER A 18 9.88 -1.69 1.17
N VAL A 19 10.01 -2.57 0.17
CA VAL A 19 10.98 -3.68 0.18
C VAL A 19 12.04 -3.47 -0.89
N LYS A 20 13.29 -3.85 -0.60
CA LYS A 20 14.44 -3.54 -1.48
C LYS A 20 14.36 -4.26 -2.83
N THR A 21 13.81 -5.48 -2.85
CA THR A 21 13.72 -6.33 -4.05
C THR A 21 12.67 -5.87 -5.05
N LEU A 22 11.69 -5.06 -4.63
CA LEU A 22 10.62 -4.55 -5.51
C LEU A 22 10.89 -3.14 -6.03
N ARG A 23 12.04 -2.55 -5.68
CA ARG A 23 12.42 -1.22 -6.15
C ARG A 23 12.53 -1.21 -7.66
N ILE A 24 12.04 -0.13 -8.27
CA ILE A 24 12.15 0.07 -9.71
C ILE A 24 13.30 1.03 -10.00
N GLU A 25 14.00 0.77 -11.10
CA GLU A 25 15.05 1.67 -11.57
C GLU A 25 14.39 2.94 -12.11
N VAL A 26 14.88 4.09 -11.65
CA VAL A 26 14.47 5.42 -12.11
C VAL A 26 15.72 6.16 -12.55
N ASN A 27 15.67 6.78 -13.73
CA ASN A 27 16.80 7.54 -14.28
C ASN A 27 16.52 9.05 -14.13
N ASP A 28 16.44 9.51 -12.89
CA ASP A 28 16.11 10.90 -12.54
C ASP A 28 17.36 11.74 -12.22
N GLY A 29 18.56 11.23 -12.54
CA GLY A 29 19.86 11.86 -12.28
C GLY A 29 20.26 11.98 -10.79
N ARG A 30 19.29 11.99 -9.86
CA ARG A 30 19.48 12.16 -8.41
C ARG A 30 19.32 10.86 -7.63
N ARG A 31 18.50 9.93 -8.14
CA ARG A 31 18.22 8.63 -7.52
C ARG A 31 18.11 7.59 -8.62
N ARG A 32 18.74 6.44 -8.39
CA ARG A 32 18.69 5.28 -9.28
C ARG A 32 17.50 4.36 -8.99
N TRP A 33 17.00 4.35 -7.76
CA TRP A 33 15.99 3.39 -7.30
C TRP A 33 14.83 4.11 -6.61
N GLN A 34 13.60 3.81 -7.03
CA GLN A 34 12.39 4.27 -6.36
C GLN A 34 11.89 3.18 -5.41
N PRO A 35 11.57 3.53 -4.14
CA PRO A 35 10.99 2.58 -3.20
C PRO A 35 9.61 2.12 -3.68
N ARG A 36 9.28 0.84 -3.46
CA ARG A 36 8.00 0.23 -3.83
C ARG A 36 7.56 -0.75 -2.74
N SER A 37 6.27 -0.74 -2.40
CA SER A 37 5.66 -1.72 -1.50
C SER A 37 5.15 -2.95 -2.27
N PRO A 38 4.88 -4.09 -1.60
CA PRO A 38 4.23 -5.24 -2.23
C PRO A 38 2.90 -4.89 -2.91
N ALA A 39 2.05 -4.07 -2.28
CA ALA A 39 0.78 -3.66 -2.87
C ALA A 39 0.97 -2.80 -4.13
N MET A 40 2.00 -1.95 -4.18
CA MET A 40 2.37 -1.23 -5.41
C MET A 40 2.89 -2.18 -6.50
N ALA A 41 3.63 -3.23 -6.14
CA ALA A 41 4.09 -4.23 -7.10
C ALA A 41 2.94 -5.04 -7.69
N ALA A 42 1.91 -5.33 -6.88
CA ALA A 42 0.68 -5.98 -7.31
C ALA A 42 -0.30 -5.06 -8.07
N GLY A 43 -0.03 -3.75 -8.14
CA GLY A 43 -0.91 -2.79 -8.81
C GLY A 43 -2.19 -2.43 -8.03
N LEU A 44 -2.22 -2.70 -6.72
CA LEU A 44 -3.36 -2.39 -5.84
C LEU A 44 -3.36 -0.92 -5.38
N THR A 45 -2.20 -0.27 -5.39
CA THR A 45 -2.01 1.13 -5.03
C THR A 45 -0.84 1.72 -5.83
N ASP A 46 -0.79 3.04 -5.94
CA ASP A 46 0.24 3.80 -6.63
C ASP A 46 1.28 4.43 -5.69
N HIS A 47 1.08 4.33 -4.37
CA HIS A 47 1.97 4.89 -3.36
C HIS A 47 2.15 3.97 -2.14
N ILE A 48 3.15 4.30 -1.33
CA ILE A 48 3.39 3.66 -0.02
C ILE A 48 2.52 4.38 1.00
N TRP A 49 1.65 3.63 1.66
CA TRP A 49 0.68 4.17 2.62
C TRP A 49 1.34 4.52 3.95
N THR A 50 0.81 5.51 4.63
CA THR A 50 1.09 5.69 6.06
C THR A 50 0.11 4.88 6.92
N VAL A 51 0.49 4.53 8.16
CA VAL A 51 -0.42 3.88 9.12
C VAL A 51 -1.68 4.73 9.35
N LYS A 52 -1.53 6.05 9.42
CA LYS A 52 -2.65 6.98 9.59
C LYS A 52 -3.63 6.85 8.43
N GLU A 53 -3.13 6.98 7.20
CA GLU A 53 -3.92 6.86 5.99
C GLU A 53 -4.64 5.51 5.89
N LEU A 54 -3.94 4.41 6.22
CA LEU A 54 -4.52 3.07 6.23
C LEU A 54 -5.72 2.96 7.19
N LEU A 55 -5.63 3.58 8.37
CA LEU A 55 -6.68 3.54 9.38
C LEU A 55 -7.81 4.56 9.15
N THR A 56 -7.56 5.63 8.39
CA THR A 56 -8.57 6.69 8.16
C THR A 56 -9.24 6.61 6.79
N THR A 57 -8.73 5.81 5.86
CA THR A 57 -9.33 5.70 4.53
C THR A 57 -10.57 4.82 4.57
N VAL A 58 -11.70 5.39 4.19
CA VAL A 58 -12.97 4.68 4.06
C VAL A 58 -13.09 4.16 2.63
N VAL A 59 -13.31 2.86 2.49
CA VAL A 59 -13.55 2.22 1.19
C VAL A 59 -14.90 2.68 0.68
N ALA A 60 -14.94 3.24 -0.54
CA ALA A 60 -16.19 3.58 -1.19
C ALA A 60 -17.03 2.31 -1.37
N PRO A 61 -18.32 2.31 -0.98
CA PRO A 61 -19.17 1.14 -1.18
C PRO A 61 -19.36 0.88 -2.67
N ASP A 62 -19.37 -0.40 -3.04
CA ASP A 62 -19.55 -0.87 -4.42
C ASP A 62 -20.96 -0.58 -4.97
N VAL A 63 -21.91 -0.27 -4.07
CA VAL A 63 -23.28 0.11 -4.43
C VAL A 63 -23.64 1.43 -3.75
N THR A 64 -23.80 2.49 -4.54
CA THR A 64 -24.39 3.74 -4.07
C THR A 64 -25.91 3.61 -4.16
N ASN A 65 -26.61 3.53 -3.01
CA ASN A 65 -28.08 3.51 -2.93
C ASN A 65 -28.68 4.90 -3.25
N THR A 66 -28.25 5.54 -4.32
CA THR A 66 -28.87 6.78 -4.79
C THR A 66 -30.06 6.39 -5.66
N LYS A 67 -31.24 6.33 -5.04
CA LYS A 67 -32.53 6.44 -5.72
C LYS A 67 -32.86 7.91 -5.97
#